data_AF-A0A955TCA3-F1
#
_entry.id   AF-A0A955TCA3-F1
#
_cell.length_a   1.000
_cell.length_b   1.000
_cell.length_c   1.000
_cell.angle_alpha   90.00
_cell.angle_beta   90.00
_cell.angle_gamma   90.00
#
_symmetry.space_group_name_H-M   'P 1'
#
loop_
_entity.id
_entity.type
_entity.pdbx_description
1 polymer ?
#
loop_
_entity_poly.entity_id
_entity_poly.type
_entity_poly.pdbx_seq_one_letter_code
_entity_poly.pdbx_strand_id
1 'polypeptide(L)'
;MVEYQKTYNQFLEFLSSFKDTFSDDYEKKLINLILSNFDEVAQKGTAGGGRAKLLDTLIKAQGDSASSELPTTNVLGEESGFPFTRLDRLEVEHFRGFSNHEQFDLSKSFTFIYGPNGAGKSSICEAIEYAMLGYIQEAISKRIPI
;
A
#
# COMPACT_ATOMS: atom_id res chain seq x y z
N MET A 1 7.30 14.01 16.34
CA MET A 1 6.77 13.58 15.03
C MET A 1 7.96 13.17 14.17
N VAL A 2 8.34 11.88 14.19
CA VAL A 2 9.50 11.35 13.40
C VAL A 2 9.30 9.86 13.03
N GLU A 3 8.50 9.10 13.77
CA GLU A 3 8.44 7.62 13.66
C GLU A 3 8.09 7.09 12.26
N TYR A 4 7.18 7.74 11.53
CA TYR A 4 6.70 7.29 10.22
C TYR A 4 7.13 8.20 9.05
N GLN A 5 8.11 9.09 9.25
CA GLN A 5 8.49 10.08 8.24
C GLN A 5 8.89 9.44 6.89
N LYS A 6 9.62 8.32 6.93
CA LYS A 6 10.04 7.60 5.71
C LYS A 6 8.82 7.11 4.92
N THR A 7 7.91 6.41 5.59
CA THR A 7 6.70 5.85 4.96
C THR A 7 5.76 6.96 4.49
N TYR A 8 5.68 8.06 5.24
CA TYR A 8 4.94 9.25 4.82
C TYR A 8 5.49 9.80 3.50
N ASN A 9 6.81 10.00 3.41
CA ASN A 9 7.45 10.48 2.18
C ASN A 9 7.24 9.52 1.01
N GLN A 10 7.38 8.20 1.22
CA GLN A 10 7.10 7.19 0.18
C GLN A 10 5.63 7.26 -0.28
N PHE A 11 4.69 7.51 0.62
CA PHE A 11 3.29 7.68 0.26
C PHE A 11 3.07 8.96 -0.55
N LEU A 12 3.73 10.07 -0.19
CA LEU A 12 3.69 11.31 -0.97
C LEU A 12 4.31 11.15 -2.36
N GLU A 13 5.44 10.45 -2.48
CA GLU A 13 6.08 10.11 -3.76
C GLU A 13 5.14 9.28 -4.65
N PHE A 14 4.49 8.27 -4.07
CA PHE A 14 3.43 7.51 -4.74
C PHE A 14 2.32 8.43 -5.24
N LEU A 15 1.72 9.26 -4.38
CA LEU A 15 0.63 10.16 -4.77
C LEU A 15 1.05 11.13 -5.89
N SER A 16 2.27 11.66 -5.83
CA SER A 16 2.79 12.55 -6.87
C SER A 16 2.97 11.84 -8.22
N SER A 17 3.42 10.59 -8.21
CA SER A 17 3.65 9.78 -9.42
C SER A 17 2.34 9.36 -10.10
N PHE A 18 1.23 9.34 -9.35
CA PHE A 18 -0.07 8.86 -9.81
C PHE A 18 -1.17 9.93 -9.80
N LYS A 19 -0.82 11.19 -9.60
CA LYS A 19 -1.78 12.29 -9.39
C LYS A 19 -2.85 12.34 -10.49
N ASP A 20 -2.45 12.15 -11.75
CA ASP A 20 -3.34 12.22 -12.90
C ASP A 20 -4.18 10.94 -13.12
N THR A 21 -3.88 9.86 -12.39
CA THR A 21 -4.61 8.59 -12.46
C THR A 21 -5.83 8.57 -11.53
N PHE A 22 -5.81 9.34 -10.44
CA PHE A 22 -6.93 9.42 -9.49
C PHE A 22 -8.08 10.25 -10.08
N SER A 23 -8.97 9.61 -10.84
CA SER A 23 -10.13 10.28 -11.43
C SER A 23 -11.34 10.33 -10.50
N ASP A 24 -11.49 9.35 -9.60
CA ASP A 24 -12.67 9.19 -8.75
C ASP A 24 -12.58 10.05 -7.48
N ASP A 25 -13.67 10.75 -7.15
CA ASP A 25 -13.74 11.61 -5.97
C ASP A 25 -13.65 10.81 -4.68
N TYR A 26 -14.17 9.57 -4.67
CA TYR A 26 -14.04 8.70 -3.51
C TYR A 26 -12.58 8.35 -3.22
N GLU A 27 -11.78 8.04 -4.25
CA GLU A 27 -10.34 7.78 -4.11
C GLU A 27 -9.61 9.00 -3.53
N LYS A 28 -9.89 10.20 -4.06
CA LYS A 28 -9.26 11.44 -3.59
C LYS A 28 -9.61 11.75 -2.13
N LYS A 29 -10.88 11.56 -1.76
CA LYS A 29 -11.34 11.71 -0.37
C LYS A 29 -10.66 10.72 0.57
N LEU A 30 -10.54 9.46 0.15
CA LEU A 30 -9.84 8.43 0.93
C LEU A 30 -8.36 8.78 1.13
N ILE A 31 -7.68 9.27 0.08
CA ILE A 31 -6.31 9.75 0.17
C ILE A 31 -6.18 10.86 1.21
N ASN A 32 -7.07 11.86 1.15
CA ASN A 32 -7.06 12.98 2.10
C ASN A 32 -7.35 12.56 3.54
N LEU A 33 -8.24 11.58 3.75
CA LEU A 33 -8.47 10.99 5.06
C LEU A 33 -7.23 10.29 5.60
N ILE A 34 -6.53 9.52 4.75
CA ILE A 34 -5.29 8.84 5.14
C ILE A 34 -4.21 9.87 5.48
N LEU A 35 -4.04 10.92 4.68
CA LEU A 35 -3.03 11.95 4.94
C LEU A 35 -3.30 12.71 6.23
N SER A 36 -4.56 13.06 6.50
CA SER A 36 -4.95 13.81 7.70
C SER A 36 -4.79 13.00 8.99
N ASN A 37 -4.77 11.66 8.89
CA ASN A 37 -4.67 10.75 10.03
C ASN A 37 -3.47 9.79 9.90
N PHE A 38 -2.43 10.20 9.19
CA PHE A 38 -1.39 9.29 8.71
C PHE A 38 -0.68 8.55 9.84
N ASP A 39 -0.25 9.26 10.88
CA ASP A 39 0.46 8.65 12.02
C ASP A 39 -0.40 7.57 12.71
N GLU A 40 -1.70 7.81 12.88
CA GLU A 40 -2.61 6.82 13.47
C GLU A 40 -2.78 5.60 12.55
N VAL A 41 -2.94 5.83 11.24
CA VAL A 41 -3.05 4.77 10.22
C VAL A 41 -1.77 3.94 10.14
N ALA A 42 -0.61 4.59 10.18
CA ALA A 42 0.70 3.94 10.11
C ALA A 42 0.98 3.12 11.38
N GLN A 43 0.66 3.69 12.56
CA GLN A 43 0.78 3.01 13.84
C GLN A 43 -0.11 1.76 13.93
N LYS A 44 -1.30 1.80 13.33
CA LYS A 44 -2.11 0.58 13.16
C LYS A 44 -1.47 -0.32 12.10
N GLY A 45 -0.82 -1.40 12.57
CA GLY A 45 -0.37 -2.48 11.70
C GLY A 45 -1.52 -3.28 11.06
N THR A 46 -1.17 -4.31 10.30
CA THR A 46 -2.13 -5.22 9.63
C THR A 46 -2.68 -6.31 10.56
N ALA A 47 -2.04 -6.52 11.72
CA ALA A 47 -2.47 -7.50 12.70
C ALA A 47 -3.93 -7.29 13.14
N GLY A 48 -4.73 -8.36 13.08
CA GLY A 48 -6.15 -8.33 13.48
C GLY A 48 -7.04 -7.35 12.69
N GLY A 49 -6.59 -6.89 11.52
CA GLY A 49 -7.29 -5.91 10.70
C GLY A 49 -7.40 -4.52 11.34
N GLY A 50 -6.48 -4.16 12.24
CA GLY A 50 -6.53 -2.90 12.98
C GLY A 50 -6.63 -1.67 12.08
N ARG A 51 -5.80 -1.62 11.02
CA ARG A 51 -5.84 -0.53 10.04
C ARG A 51 -7.18 -0.44 9.30
N ALA A 52 -7.72 -1.58 8.86
CA ALA A 52 -9.00 -1.61 8.14
C ALA A 52 -10.16 -1.09 9.00
N LYS A 53 -10.19 -1.46 10.29
CA LYS A 53 -11.20 -0.97 11.25
C LYS A 53 -11.08 0.54 11.51
N LEU A 54 -9.85 1.06 11.59
CA LEU A 54 -9.62 2.50 11.71
C LEU A 54 -10.11 3.24 10.47
N LEU A 55 -9.73 2.77 9.27
CA LEU A 55 -10.19 3.36 8.02
C LEU A 55 -11.72 3.32 7.88
N ASP A 56 -12.37 2.21 8.23
CA ASP A 56 -13.84 2.12 8.26
C ASP A 56 -14.47 3.17 9.19
N THR A 57 -13.87 3.38 10.36
CA THR A 57 -14.34 4.40 11.31
C THR A 57 -14.17 5.82 10.74
N LEU A 58 -13.01 6.12 10.15
CA LEU A 58 -12.72 7.42 9.53
C LEU A 58 -13.64 7.70 8.33
N ILE A 59 -13.85 6.71 7.46
CA ILE A 59 -14.73 6.82 6.30
C ILE A 59 -16.17 7.10 6.75
N LYS A 60 -16.68 6.39 7.76
CA LYS A 60 -18.04 6.63 8.27
C LYS A 60 -18.19 8.00 8.94
N ALA A 61 -17.15 8.49 9.60
CA ALA A 61 -17.21 9.76 10.32
C ALA A 61 -16.99 10.99 9.42
N GLN A 62 -16.11 10.89 8.42
CA GLN A 62 -15.59 12.04 7.67
C GLN A 62 -15.56 11.81 6.15
N GLY A 63 -15.96 10.63 5.66
CA GLY A 63 -15.89 10.29 4.23
C GLY A 63 -16.67 11.22 3.33
N ASP A 64 -17.90 11.57 3.69
CA ASP A 64 -18.74 12.45 2.87
C ASP A 64 -18.21 13.89 2.84
N SER A 65 -17.68 14.38 3.98
CA SER A 65 -17.19 15.75 4.17
C SER A 65 -15.72 15.96 3.79
N ALA A 66 -14.96 14.89 3.54
CA ALA A 66 -13.59 14.98 3.08
C ALA A 66 -13.49 15.73 1.74
N SER A 67 -12.42 16.51 1.58
CA SER A 67 -12.13 17.20 0.32
C SER A 67 -11.71 16.19 -0.75
N SER A 68 -12.13 16.42 -2.00
CA SER A 68 -11.59 15.72 -3.17
C SER A 68 -10.40 16.46 -3.81
N GLU A 69 -9.96 17.58 -3.25
CA GLU A 69 -8.76 18.28 -3.71
C GLU A 69 -7.50 17.58 -3.20
N LEU A 70 -6.72 16.98 -4.11
CA LEU A 70 -5.47 16.34 -3.76
C LEU A 70 -4.40 17.41 -3.42
N PRO A 71 -3.60 17.21 -2.36
CA PRO A 71 -2.59 18.18 -1.97
C PRO A 71 -1.52 18.30 -3.06
N THR A 72 -1.13 19.55 -3.35
CA THR A 72 0.00 19.86 -4.23
C THR A 72 1.28 19.46 -3.51
N THR A 73 1.74 18.23 -3.77
CA THR A 73 2.95 17.70 -3.16
C THR A 73 4.16 18.26 -3.91
N ASN A 74 4.76 19.31 -3.37
CA ASN A 74 6.11 19.72 -3.77
C ASN A 74 7.09 18.75 -3.12
N VAL A 75 7.22 17.54 -3.67
CA VAL A 75 8.27 16.62 -3.23
C VAL A 75 9.60 17.26 -3.64
N LEU A 76 10.29 17.88 -2.68
CA LEU A 76 11.66 18.37 -2.83
C LEU A 76 12.60 17.15 -2.81
N GLY A 77 12.70 16.45 -3.93
CA GLY A 77 13.54 15.27 -4.10
C GLY A 77 13.64 14.95 -5.58
N GLU A 78 14.83 14.50 -6.00
CA GLU A 78 15.18 14.25 -7.41
C GLU A 78 14.09 13.46 -8.17
N GLU A 79 13.93 13.78 -9.45
CA GLU A 79 12.94 13.24 -10.40
C GLU A 79 13.06 11.72 -10.69
N SER A 80 13.33 10.89 -9.70
CA SER A 80 13.09 9.46 -9.80
C SER A 80 11.65 9.19 -9.37
N GLY A 81 10.71 9.33 -10.30
CA GLY A 81 9.32 8.91 -10.07
C GLY A 81 9.23 7.46 -9.58
N PHE A 82 8.08 7.08 -9.02
CA PHE A 82 7.89 5.72 -8.52
C PHE A 82 8.18 4.71 -9.66
N PRO A 83 8.99 3.66 -9.42
CA PRO A 83 9.53 2.83 -10.51
C PRO A 83 8.48 1.98 -11.24
N PHE A 84 7.25 1.94 -10.72
CA PHE A 84 6.14 1.18 -11.27
C PHE A 84 4.96 2.11 -11.54
N THR A 85 4.28 1.92 -12.67
CA THR A 85 3.03 2.64 -13.01
C THR A 85 1.81 1.73 -12.99
N ARG A 86 2.01 0.41 -13.05
CA ARG A 86 0.94 -0.58 -13.02
C ARG A 86 1.52 -1.94 -12.66
N LEU A 87 0.77 -2.71 -11.88
CA LEU A 87 1.11 -4.09 -11.54
C LEU A 87 0.41 -5.04 -12.50
N ASP A 88 1.08 -5.45 -13.57
CA ASP A 88 0.50 -6.37 -14.56
C ASP A 88 0.84 -7.84 -14.29
N ARG A 89 1.96 -8.10 -13.64
CA ARG A 89 2.46 -9.46 -13.43
C ARG A 89 3.31 -9.55 -12.18
N LEU A 90 3.18 -10.66 -11.46
CA LEU A 90 4.05 -11.03 -10.37
C LEU A 90 4.66 -12.41 -10.66
N GLU A 91 5.98 -12.53 -10.55
CA GLU A 91 6.69 -13.80 -10.57
C GLU A 91 7.35 -14.01 -9.22
N VAL A 92 7.18 -15.21 -8.65
CA VAL A 92 7.75 -15.58 -7.36
C VAL A 92 8.40 -16.95 -7.46
N GLU A 93 9.55 -17.10 -6.82
CA GLU A 93 10.27 -18.37 -6.71
C GLU A 93 11.02 -18.37 -5.38
N HIS A 94 11.08 -19.53 -4.71
CA HIS A 94 11.72 -19.68 -3.40
C HIS A 94 11.27 -18.63 -2.36
N PHE A 95 10.00 -18.24 -2.40
CA PHE A 95 9.43 -17.18 -1.58
C PHE A 95 8.28 -17.72 -0.73
N ARG A 96 8.41 -17.66 0.60
CA ARG A 96 7.41 -18.06 1.63
C ARG A 96 6.16 -18.80 1.10
N GLY A 97 6.22 -20.13 1.01
CA GLY A 97 5.09 -20.96 0.57
C GLY A 97 5.01 -21.18 -0.95
N PHE A 98 5.85 -20.51 -1.74
CA PHE A 98 6.09 -20.76 -3.15
C PHE A 98 7.50 -21.33 -3.32
N SER A 99 7.59 -22.66 -3.38
CA SER A 99 8.87 -23.36 -3.59
C SER A 99 9.28 -23.40 -5.06
N ASN A 100 8.32 -23.42 -5.97
CA ASN A 100 8.56 -23.42 -7.41
C ASN A 100 8.40 -22.01 -7.99
N HIS A 101 8.81 -21.83 -9.25
CA HIS A 101 8.49 -20.64 -10.02
C HIS A 101 6.99 -20.61 -10.30
N GLU A 102 6.34 -19.53 -9.86
CA GLU A 102 4.92 -19.27 -10.03
C GLU A 102 4.74 -17.89 -10.67
N GLN A 103 3.78 -17.76 -11.58
CA GLN A 103 3.47 -16.53 -12.28
C GLN A 103 1.99 -16.18 -12.11
N PHE A 104 1.71 -14.92 -11.74
CA PHE A 104 0.37 -14.39 -11.55
C PHE A 104 0.11 -13.25 -12.54
N ASP A 105 -0.98 -13.35 -13.30
CA ASP A 105 -1.52 -12.26 -14.12
C ASP A 105 -2.34 -11.31 -13.23
N LEU A 106 -1.86 -10.08 -13.09
CA LEU A 106 -2.50 -9.01 -12.33
C LEU A 106 -2.95 -7.86 -13.25
N SER A 107 -2.92 -8.06 -14.57
CA SER A 107 -3.24 -7.05 -15.58
C SER A 107 -4.71 -6.62 -15.59
N LYS A 108 -5.60 -7.28 -14.84
CA LYS A 108 -7.01 -6.90 -14.72
C LYS A 108 -7.15 -5.70 -13.79
N SER A 109 -8.12 -4.82 -14.06
CA SER A 109 -8.43 -3.67 -13.20
C SER A 109 -8.75 -4.07 -11.75
N PHE A 110 -9.31 -5.27 -11.56
CA PHE A 110 -9.54 -5.86 -10.25
C PHE A 110 -9.13 -7.33 -10.27
N THR A 111 -8.23 -7.70 -9.36
CA THR A 111 -7.80 -9.10 -9.17
C THR A 111 -8.11 -9.55 -7.75
N PHE A 112 -8.90 -10.62 -7.62
CA PHE A 112 -9.23 -11.21 -6.33
C PHE A 112 -8.29 -12.38 -6.01
N ILE A 113 -7.51 -12.23 -4.94
CA ILE A 113 -6.66 -13.30 -4.41
C ILE A 113 -7.40 -14.01 -3.29
N TYR A 114 -7.85 -15.25 -3.53
CA TYR A 114 -8.60 -16.05 -2.58
C TYR A 114 -8.09 -17.50 -2.53
N GLY A 115 -8.47 -18.24 -1.49
CA GLY A 115 -7.99 -19.59 -1.23
C GLY A 115 -8.02 -19.94 0.26
N PRO A 116 -7.78 -21.21 0.63
CA PRO A 116 -7.81 -21.65 2.02
C PRO A 116 -6.72 -20.99 2.88
N ASN A 117 -6.83 -21.11 4.21
CA ASN A 117 -5.79 -20.66 5.12
C ASN A 117 -4.47 -21.39 4.79
N GLY A 118 -3.37 -20.64 4.68
CA GLY A 118 -2.08 -21.18 4.28
C GLY A 118 -1.85 -21.28 2.76
N ALA A 119 -2.82 -20.96 1.90
CA ALA A 119 -2.67 -21.03 0.43
C ALA A 119 -1.74 -19.96 -0.20
N GLY A 120 -0.93 -19.25 0.58
CA GLY A 120 0.00 -18.24 0.05
C GLY A 120 -0.58 -16.85 -0.24
N LYS A 121 -1.85 -16.58 0.10
CA LYS A 121 -2.46 -15.23 -0.12
C LYS A 121 -1.66 -14.09 0.51
N SER A 122 -1.28 -14.22 1.77
CA SER A 122 -0.43 -13.23 2.46
C SER A 122 0.97 -13.19 1.86
N SER A 123 1.50 -14.33 1.42
CA SER A 123 2.80 -14.41 0.76
C SER A 123 2.81 -13.63 -0.56
N ILE A 124 1.73 -13.64 -1.35
CA ILE A 124 1.62 -12.81 -2.55
C ILE A 124 1.72 -11.33 -2.19
N CYS A 125 0.99 -10.88 -1.17
CA CYS A 125 1.08 -9.49 -0.70
C CYS A 125 2.48 -9.12 -0.21
N GLU A 126 3.16 -10.01 0.51
CA GLU A 126 4.53 -9.81 0.98
C GLU A 126 5.55 -9.78 -0.17
N ALA A 127 5.35 -10.58 -1.22
CA ALA A 127 6.18 -10.55 -2.42
C ALA A 127 6.03 -9.21 -3.16
N ILE A 128 4.80 -8.70 -3.28
CA ILE A 128 4.52 -7.38 -3.85
C ILE A 128 5.16 -6.28 -2.99
N GLU A 129 5.00 -6.35 -1.66
CA GLU A 129 5.62 -5.41 -0.72
C GLU A 129 7.16 -5.37 -0.90
N TYR A 130 7.79 -6.54 -0.95
CA TYR A 130 9.23 -6.65 -1.15
C TYR A 130 9.67 -6.11 -2.51
N ALA A 131 8.98 -6.47 -3.59
CA ALA A 131 9.31 -6.02 -4.94
C ALA A 131 9.17 -4.49 -5.11
N MET A 132 8.18 -3.88 -4.44
CA MET A 132 7.91 -2.45 -4.55
C MET A 132 8.73 -1.59 -3.59
N LEU A 133 8.97 -2.07 -2.36
CA LEU A 133 9.53 -1.27 -1.27
C LEU A 133 10.93 -1.73 -0.81
N GLY A 134 11.37 -2.92 -1.22
CA GLY A 134 12.65 -3.51 -0.81
C GLY A 134 12.66 -4.05 0.63
N TYR A 135 11.51 -4.11 1.30
CA TYR A 135 11.38 -4.67 2.65
C TYR A 135 10.00 -5.30 2.84
N ILE A 136 9.85 -6.09 3.91
CA ILE A 136 8.58 -6.72 4.30
C ILE A 136 8.30 -6.32 5.75
N GLN A 137 7.18 -5.65 6.01
CA GLN A 137 6.87 -5.14 7.36
C GLN A 137 6.73 -6.26 8.39
N GLU A 138 6.12 -7.38 7.99
CA GLU A 138 5.96 -8.56 8.85
C GLU A 138 7.33 -9.19 9.22
N ALA A 139 8.28 -9.20 8.28
CA ALA A 139 9.63 -9.71 8.53
C ALA A 139 10.41 -8.79 9.48
N ILE A 140 10.32 -7.46 9.29
CA ILE A 140 10.91 -6.47 10.21
C ILE A 140 10.34 -6.66 11.62
N SER A 141 9.01 -6.74 11.75
CA SER A 141 8.31 -6.94 13.03
C SER A 141 8.79 -8.21 13.75
N LYS A 142 9.01 -9.29 12.99
CA LYS A 142 9.49 -10.58 13.49
C LYS A 142 11.01 -10.70 13.56
N ARG A 143 11.76 -9.67 13.19
CA ARG A 143 13.24 -9.67 13.11
C ARG A 143 13.78 -10.79 12.22
N ILE A 144 13.07 -11.09 11.14
CA ILE A 144 13.48 -12.05 10.12
C ILE A 144 14.36 -11.30 9.11
N PRO A 145 15.59 -11.78 8.82
CA PRO A 145 16.42 -11.19 7.77
C PRO A 145 15.78 -11.42 6.40
N ILE A 146 15.83 -10.39 5.55
CA ILE A 146 15.31 -10.39 4.17
C ILE A 146 16.51 -10.25 3.23
#